data_AF-A0A2I0NFE4-F1
#
_entry.id   AF-A0A2I0NFE4-F1
#
_cell.length_a   1.000
_cell.length_b   1.000
_cell.length_c   1.000
_cell.angle_alpha   90.00
_cell.angle_beta   90.00
_cell.angle_gamma   90.00
#
_symmetry.space_group_name_H-M   'P 1'
#
loop_
_entity.id
_entity.type
_entity.pdbx_description
1 polymer ?
#
loop_
_entity_poly.entity_id
_entity_poly.type
_entity_poly.pdbx_seq_one_letter_code
_entity_poly.pdbx_strand_id
1 'polypeptide(L)'
;MTLQQRAGQCADHIRKHSSALVVSHIDADGLTSAAIMAKALERAGIEYSTSFVKQLDAQTLTDIADRNPELVIFTDLGSGMLDTISSLKINAVVSDHHQPQGEYGFHINPHLFGINGSTDISGSGVTYLLSRAIGNNGDLAALAIVGAVGDLQHVKNGQLVGVNRTILEDGVKNGVVRYEKDLMLFGKQTRPIFKLLQYSSDPYIPGITGSEDASIEFLKKIGIRQHGEKWRRWIDLEPEEKQAVVSALMQFCLSSGMPPFKIQRLVGEVYTLLNEREG
;
A
#
# COMPACT_ATOMS: atom_id res chain seq x y z
N MET A 1 -4.70 -9.31 -25.02
CA MET A 1 -4.95 -7.99 -24.41
C MET A 1 -4.04 -7.87 -23.19
N THR A 2 -3.35 -6.75 -23.00
CA THR A 2 -2.49 -6.51 -21.82
C THR A 2 -3.27 -5.81 -20.70
N LEU A 3 -2.73 -5.81 -19.48
CA LEU A 3 -3.31 -5.08 -18.35
C LEU A 3 -3.48 -3.58 -18.67
N GLN A 4 -2.52 -2.97 -19.37
CA GLN A 4 -2.58 -1.57 -19.79
C GLN A 4 -3.67 -1.33 -20.85
N GLN A 5 -3.87 -2.27 -21.79
CA GLN A 5 -4.97 -2.17 -22.75
C GLN A 5 -6.33 -2.24 -22.05
N ARG A 6 -6.47 -3.12 -21.05
CA ARG A 6 -7.69 -3.21 -20.23
C ARG A 6 -7.90 -1.92 -19.42
N ALA A 7 -6.85 -1.35 -18.85
CA ALA A 7 -6.90 -0.05 -18.18
C ALA A 7 -7.42 1.06 -19.12
N GLY A 8 -6.94 1.08 -20.37
CA GLY A 8 -7.42 2.01 -21.41
C GLY A 8 -8.92 1.86 -21.68
N GLN A 9 -9.42 0.64 -21.85
CA GLN A 9 -10.85 0.39 -22.06
C GLN A 9 -11.71 0.83 -20.89
N CYS A 10 -11.28 0.55 -19.65
CA CYS A 10 -11.97 1.00 -18.45
C CYS A 10 -11.94 2.53 -18.33
N ALA A 11 -10.81 3.18 -18.64
CA ALA A 11 -10.70 4.63 -18.64
C ALA A 11 -11.62 5.29 -19.69
N ASP A 12 -11.70 4.72 -20.90
CA ASP A 12 -12.59 5.20 -21.96
C ASP A 12 -14.07 5.03 -21.58
N HIS A 13 -14.40 4.01 -20.79
CA HIS A 13 -15.74 3.86 -20.22
C HIS A 13 -16.02 4.91 -19.15
N ILE A 14 -15.08 5.14 -18.22
CA ILE A 14 -15.20 6.16 -17.17
C ILE A 14 -15.47 7.54 -17.77
N ARG A 15 -14.70 7.94 -18.78
CA ARG A 15 -14.80 9.27 -19.42
C ARG A 15 -16.13 9.57 -20.12
N LYS A 16 -16.98 8.57 -20.34
CA LYS A 16 -18.31 8.76 -20.95
C LYS A 16 -19.35 9.27 -19.96
N HIS A 17 -19.01 9.30 -18.67
CA HIS A 17 -19.95 9.61 -17.60
C HIS A 17 -19.59 10.94 -16.94
N SER A 18 -20.60 11.65 -16.45
CA SER A 18 -20.44 12.93 -15.76
C SER A 18 -20.23 12.80 -14.26
N SER A 19 -20.67 11.68 -13.67
CA SER A 19 -20.59 11.40 -12.25
C SER A 19 -20.28 9.93 -11.95
N ALA A 20 -19.64 9.66 -10.80
CA ALA A 20 -19.36 8.30 -10.34
C ALA A 20 -19.46 8.13 -8.81
N LEU A 21 -19.90 6.96 -8.37
CA LEU A 21 -19.76 6.48 -6.99
C LEU A 21 -18.52 5.60 -6.88
N VAL A 22 -17.52 6.03 -6.12
CA VAL A 22 -16.33 5.23 -5.81
C VAL A 22 -16.60 4.40 -4.57
N VAL A 23 -16.52 3.07 -4.67
CA VAL A 23 -16.71 2.14 -3.54
C VAL A 23 -15.41 1.41 -3.28
N SER A 24 -14.88 1.51 -2.05
CA SER A 24 -13.56 0.96 -1.73
C SER A 24 -13.50 0.24 -0.39
N HIS A 25 -12.47 -0.57 -0.21
CA HIS A 25 -12.16 -1.22 1.05
C HIS A 25 -11.64 -0.19 2.10
N ILE A 26 -11.72 -0.54 3.38
CA ILE A 26 -11.41 0.39 4.50
C ILE A 26 -9.95 0.37 4.96
N ASP A 27 -9.10 -0.51 4.41
CA ASP A 27 -7.69 -0.61 4.79
C ASP A 27 -6.81 0.37 4.00
N ALA A 28 -5.49 0.27 4.19
CA ALA A 28 -4.55 1.17 3.53
C ALA A 28 -4.57 1.05 2.00
N ASP A 29 -4.81 -0.14 1.44
CA ASP A 29 -4.83 -0.35 -0.01
C ASP A 29 -6.15 0.20 -0.59
N GLY A 30 -7.28 -0.06 0.04
CA GLY A 30 -8.57 0.50 -0.35
C GLY A 30 -8.65 2.02 -0.20
N LEU A 31 -8.18 2.59 0.91
CA LEU A 31 -8.19 4.04 1.13
C LEU A 31 -7.32 4.78 0.11
N THR A 32 -6.13 4.26 -0.18
CA THR A 32 -5.25 4.86 -1.19
C THR A 32 -5.80 4.66 -2.60
N SER A 33 -6.41 3.51 -2.92
CA SER A 33 -7.11 3.29 -4.18
C SER A 33 -8.23 4.31 -4.42
N ALA A 34 -9.09 4.52 -3.41
CA ALA A 34 -10.15 5.51 -3.49
C ALA A 34 -9.60 6.92 -3.68
N ALA A 35 -8.53 7.29 -2.97
CA ALA A 35 -7.89 8.59 -3.11
C ALA A 35 -7.27 8.80 -4.50
N ILE A 36 -6.62 7.77 -5.06
CA ILE A 36 -6.08 7.79 -6.42
C ILE A 36 -7.20 8.02 -7.44
N MET A 37 -8.29 7.24 -7.35
CA MET A 37 -9.42 7.36 -8.26
C MET A 37 -10.12 8.71 -8.12
N ALA A 38 -10.39 9.15 -6.90
CA ALA A 38 -10.96 10.46 -6.60
C ALA A 38 -10.17 11.60 -7.26
N LYS A 39 -8.84 11.62 -7.10
CA LYS A 39 -7.99 12.63 -7.75
C LYS A 39 -7.99 12.52 -9.27
N ALA A 40 -8.05 11.31 -9.81
CA ALA A 40 -8.12 11.10 -11.26
C ALA A 40 -9.44 11.63 -11.84
N LEU A 41 -10.57 11.39 -11.16
CA LEU A 41 -11.90 11.88 -11.55
C LEU A 41 -11.98 13.41 -11.42
N GLU A 42 -11.49 13.97 -10.31
CA GLU A 42 -11.40 15.42 -10.10
C GLU A 42 -10.66 16.11 -11.24
N ARG A 43 -9.49 15.59 -11.63
CA ARG A 43 -8.68 16.10 -12.74
C ARG A 43 -9.33 15.92 -14.11
N ALA A 44 -10.19 14.90 -14.26
CA ALA A 44 -10.96 14.66 -15.47
C ALA A 44 -12.26 15.49 -15.53
N GLY A 45 -12.60 16.25 -14.49
CA GLY A 45 -13.83 17.02 -14.40
C GLY A 45 -15.08 16.15 -14.21
N ILE A 46 -14.94 14.96 -13.62
CA ILE A 46 -16.03 14.03 -13.34
C ILE A 46 -16.41 14.18 -11.86
N GLU A 47 -17.70 14.44 -11.57
CA GLU A 47 -18.20 14.53 -10.21
C GLU A 47 -18.11 13.17 -9.52
N TYR A 48 -17.82 13.12 -8.22
CA TYR A 48 -17.77 11.85 -7.53
C TYR A 48 -18.19 11.93 -6.07
N SER A 49 -18.63 10.78 -5.56
CA SER A 49 -18.79 10.53 -4.13
C SER A 49 -18.06 9.24 -3.76
N THR A 50 -17.72 9.07 -2.49
CA THR A 50 -16.99 7.90 -1.99
C THR A 50 -17.81 7.15 -0.94
N SER A 51 -17.78 5.82 -0.98
CA SER A 51 -18.32 4.94 0.04
C SER A 51 -17.27 3.90 0.42
N PHE A 52 -17.09 3.65 1.71
CA PHE A 52 -16.14 2.68 2.20
C PHE A 52 -16.86 1.53 2.88
N VAL A 53 -16.49 0.31 2.53
CA VAL A 53 -17.11 -0.92 3.06
C VAL A 53 -16.03 -1.87 3.54
N LYS A 54 -16.35 -2.62 4.61
CA LYS A 54 -15.47 -3.69 5.11
C LYS A 54 -15.43 -4.89 4.17
N GLN A 55 -16.55 -5.13 3.50
CA GLN A 55 -16.70 -6.22 2.55
C GLN A 55 -17.83 -5.82 1.60
N LEU A 56 -17.71 -6.21 0.34
CA LEU A 56 -18.79 -6.07 -0.63
C LEU A 56 -19.67 -7.31 -0.55
N ASP A 57 -20.90 -7.13 -0.08
CA ASP A 57 -21.91 -8.19 -0.02
C ASP A 57 -23.12 -7.90 -0.94
N ALA A 58 -24.01 -8.88 -1.06
CA ALA A 58 -25.18 -8.77 -1.92
C ALA A 58 -26.14 -7.65 -1.50
N GLN A 59 -26.26 -7.38 -0.20
CA GLN A 59 -27.11 -6.30 0.31
C GLN A 59 -26.55 -4.93 -0.09
N THR A 60 -25.24 -4.72 0.09
CA THR A 60 -24.55 -3.51 -0.33
C THR A 60 -24.72 -3.26 -1.83
N LEU A 61 -24.59 -4.31 -2.65
CA LEU A 61 -24.81 -4.19 -4.10
C LEU A 61 -26.27 -3.88 -4.46
N THR A 62 -27.22 -4.45 -3.74
CA THR A 62 -28.65 -4.14 -3.91
C THR A 62 -28.93 -2.68 -3.57
N ASP A 63 -28.41 -2.19 -2.44
CA ASP A 63 -28.55 -0.79 -2.04
C ASP A 63 -27.90 0.18 -3.04
N ILE A 64 -26.76 -0.20 -3.63
CA ILE A 64 -26.10 0.56 -4.71
C ILE A 64 -26.98 0.57 -5.96
N ALA A 65 -27.53 -0.58 -6.36
CA ALA A 65 -28.39 -0.69 -7.52
C ALA A 65 -29.68 0.14 -7.35
N ASP A 66 -30.27 0.15 -6.15
CA ASP A 66 -31.47 0.92 -5.83
C ASP A 66 -31.22 2.44 -5.88
N ARG A 67 -30.02 2.89 -5.48
CA ARG A 67 -29.59 4.30 -5.64
C ARG A 67 -29.33 4.67 -7.10
N ASN A 68 -29.07 3.69 -7.95
CA ASN A 68 -28.85 3.82 -9.39
C ASN A 68 -27.88 4.96 -9.78
N PRO A 69 -26.64 4.99 -9.25
CA PRO A 69 -25.63 5.95 -9.68
C PRO A 69 -25.29 5.78 -11.16
N GLU A 70 -24.92 6.87 -11.84
CA GLU A 70 -24.57 6.87 -13.26
C GLU A 70 -23.46 5.86 -13.58
N LEU A 71 -22.42 5.81 -12.74
CA LEU A 71 -21.31 4.87 -12.80
C LEU A 71 -20.88 4.49 -11.38
N VAL A 72 -20.54 3.21 -11.16
CA VAL A 72 -19.89 2.74 -9.94
C VAL A 72 -18.46 2.33 -10.24
N ILE A 73 -17.50 2.79 -9.45
CA ILE A 73 -16.10 2.39 -9.58
C ILE A 73 -15.71 1.67 -8.29
N PHE A 74 -15.60 0.35 -8.37
CA PHE A 74 -15.12 -0.49 -7.28
C PHE A 74 -13.60 -0.51 -7.30
N THR A 75 -12.97 -0.15 -6.18
CA THR A 75 -11.51 -0.15 -6.03
C THR A 75 -11.10 -1.02 -4.86
N ASP A 76 -10.13 -1.91 -5.08
CA ASP A 76 -9.63 -2.87 -4.06
C ASP A 76 -10.69 -3.85 -3.53
N LEU A 77 -11.78 -4.01 -4.28
CA LEU A 77 -12.82 -5.01 -4.04
C LEU A 77 -13.65 -5.22 -5.30
N GLY A 78 -14.50 -6.25 -5.26
CA GLY A 78 -15.51 -6.52 -6.30
C GLY A 78 -15.20 -7.71 -7.19
N SER A 79 -13.94 -8.19 -7.28
CA SER A 79 -13.60 -9.34 -8.13
C SER A 79 -14.31 -10.63 -7.73
N GLY A 80 -14.73 -10.77 -6.47
CA GLY A 80 -15.52 -11.91 -5.99
C GLY A 80 -17.04 -11.79 -6.22
N MET A 81 -17.53 -10.65 -6.71
CA MET A 81 -18.97 -10.36 -6.80
C MET A 81 -19.41 -9.98 -8.23
N LEU A 82 -18.60 -10.33 -9.25
CA LEU A 82 -18.83 -9.90 -10.64
C LEU A 82 -20.18 -10.39 -11.18
N ASP A 83 -20.58 -11.63 -10.87
CA ASP A 83 -21.86 -12.18 -11.29
C ASP A 83 -23.05 -11.42 -10.68
N THR A 84 -22.92 -10.96 -9.43
CA THR A 84 -23.96 -10.14 -8.77
C THR A 84 -24.00 -8.72 -9.33
N ILE A 85 -22.84 -8.12 -9.59
CA ILE A 85 -22.75 -6.81 -10.27
C ILE A 85 -23.43 -6.88 -11.65
N SER A 86 -23.17 -7.96 -12.40
CA SER A 86 -23.76 -8.23 -13.71
C SER A 86 -25.28 -8.47 -13.63
N SER A 87 -25.74 -9.30 -12.70
CA SER A 87 -27.17 -9.64 -12.55
C SER A 87 -28.03 -8.44 -12.14
N LEU A 88 -27.49 -7.58 -11.27
CA LEU A 88 -28.11 -6.32 -10.87
C LEU A 88 -27.97 -5.22 -11.93
N LYS A 89 -27.27 -5.49 -13.04
CA LYS A 89 -27.04 -4.54 -14.16
C LYS A 89 -26.42 -3.21 -13.71
N ILE A 90 -25.58 -3.26 -12.68
CA ILE A 90 -24.86 -2.08 -12.21
C ILE A 90 -23.88 -1.67 -13.29
N ASN A 91 -23.92 -0.42 -13.73
CA ASN A 91 -22.91 0.15 -14.63
C ASN A 91 -21.61 0.36 -13.83
N ALA A 92 -20.65 -0.54 -13.98
CA ALA A 92 -19.49 -0.58 -13.10
C ALA A 92 -18.15 -0.56 -13.84
N VAL A 93 -17.11 -0.10 -13.14
CA VAL A 93 -15.71 -0.46 -13.40
C VAL A 93 -15.16 -1.09 -12.13
N VAL A 94 -14.52 -2.25 -12.26
CA VAL A 94 -13.91 -2.96 -11.12
C VAL A 94 -12.40 -2.93 -11.28
N SER A 95 -11.69 -2.34 -10.32
CA SER A 95 -10.23 -2.21 -10.25
C SER A 95 -9.72 -2.89 -8.99
N ASP A 96 -9.24 -4.11 -9.13
CA ASP A 96 -9.02 -4.99 -7.98
C ASP A 96 -7.94 -6.04 -8.28
N HIS A 97 -7.31 -6.58 -7.25
CA HIS A 97 -6.20 -7.53 -7.31
C HIS A 97 -6.51 -8.90 -6.70
N HIS A 98 -7.68 -9.07 -6.08
CA HIS A 98 -8.12 -10.35 -5.53
C HIS A 98 -8.42 -11.40 -6.61
N GLN A 99 -8.50 -12.68 -6.22
CA GLN A 99 -8.88 -13.75 -7.14
C GLN A 99 -10.30 -13.52 -7.69
N PRO A 100 -10.48 -13.49 -9.02
CA PRO A 100 -11.77 -13.19 -9.62
C PRO A 100 -12.73 -14.38 -9.60
N GLN A 101 -14.01 -14.10 -9.47
CA GLN A 101 -15.13 -15.04 -9.62
C GLN A 101 -16.17 -14.43 -10.56
N GLY A 102 -16.38 -15.08 -11.70
CA GLY A 102 -17.24 -14.58 -12.77
C GLY A 102 -16.51 -13.70 -13.78
N GLU A 103 -17.28 -13.06 -14.66
CA GLU A 103 -16.76 -12.17 -15.71
C GLU A 103 -17.57 -10.87 -15.77
N TYR A 104 -16.86 -9.75 -15.96
CA TYR A 104 -17.50 -8.45 -16.17
C TYR A 104 -16.72 -7.62 -17.18
N GLY A 105 -17.44 -6.85 -18.02
CA GLY A 105 -16.86 -6.19 -19.20
C GLY A 105 -15.76 -5.18 -18.89
N PHE A 106 -15.92 -4.40 -17.81
CA PHE A 106 -14.98 -3.38 -17.37
C PHE A 106 -14.29 -3.76 -16.06
N HIS A 107 -13.63 -4.91 -16.07
CA HIS A 107 -12.85 -5.42 -14.95
C HIS A 107 -11.36 -5.38 -15.27
N ILE A 108 -10.61 -4.58 -14.52
CA ILE A 108 -9.15 -4.57 -14.53
C ILE A 108 -8.65 -5.34 -13.31
N ASN A 109 -8.07 -6.52 -13.57
CA ASN A 109 -7.50 -7.38 -12.54
C ASN A 109 -6.25 -8.11 -13.06
N PRO A 110 -5.13 -8.09 -12.32
CA PRO A 110 -3.85 -8.67 -12.73
C PRO A 110 -3.91 -10.19 -12.98
N HIS A 111 -4.75 -10.93 -12.26
CA HIS A 111 -4.85 -12.38 -12.40
C HIS A 111 -5.32 -12.80 -13.80
N LEU A 112 -6.15 -11.98 -14.45
CA LEU A 112 -6.59 -12.20 -15.83
C LEU A 112 -5.46 -12.09 -16.87
N PHE A 113 -4.28 -11.63 -16.45
CA PHE A 113 -3.09 -11.43 -17.29
C PHE A 113 -1.88 -12.22 -16.76
N GLY A 114 -2.08 -13.17 -15.84
CA GLY A 114 -1.00 -13.99 -15.28
C GLY A 114 -0.08 -13.25 -14.30
N ILE A 115 -0.52 -12.11 -13.76
CA ILE A 115 0.22 -11.32 -12.76
C ILE A 115 -0.30 -11.68 -11.36
N ASN A 116 0.61 -11.83 -10.39
CA ASN A 116 0.23 -12.22 -9.05
C ASN A 116 -0.26 -11.02 -8.22
N GLY A 117 -1.57 -10.95 -7.97
CA GLY A 117 -2.17 -9.91 -7.12
C GLY A 117 -1.69 -9.90 -5.67
N SER A 118 -1.07 -10.96 -5.16
CA SER A 118 -0.55 -10.97 -3.77
C SER A 118 0.86 -10.41 -3.61
N THR A 119 1.62 -10.21 -4.69
CA THR A 119 3.04 -9.78 -4.60
C THR A 119 3.45 -8.75 -5.64
N ASP A 120 2.85 -8.80 -6.83
CA ASP A 120 3.35 -8.06 -7.99
C ASP A 120 2.60 -6.74 -8.19
N ILE A 121 1.37 -6.64 -7.67
CA ILE A 121 0.56 -5.42 -7.70
C ILE A 121 -0.60 -5.49 -6.69
N SER A 122 -0.86 -4.39 -5.99
CA SER A 122 -1.99 -4.26 -5.05
C SER A 122 -3.20 -3.59 -5.71
N GLY A 123 -4.34 -3.51 -5.03
CA GLY A 123 -5.53 -2.79 -5.48
C GLY A 123 -5.24 -1.32 -5.81
N SER A 124 -4.43 -0.64 -5.00
CA SER A 124 -3.99 0.74 -5.28
C SER A 124 -3.03 0.81 -6.46
N GLY A 125 -2.21 -0.21 -6.67
CA GLY A 125 -1.38 -0.36 -7.86
C GLY A 125 -2.22 -0.49 -9.14
N VAL A 126 -3.25 -1.35 -9.14
CA VAL A 126 -4.17 -1.52 -10.26
C VAL A 126 -4.92 -0.20 -10.53
N THR A 127 -5.40 0.44 -9.47
CA THR A 127 -6.12 1.71 -9.55
C THR A 127 -5.22 2.85 -10.05
N TYR A 128 -3.93 2.83 -9.71
CA TYR A 128 -2.94 3.74 -10.26
C TYR A 128 -2.76 3.56 -11.77
N LEU A 129 -2.64 2.33 -12.27
CA LEU A 129 -2.56 2.08 -13.71
C LEU A 129 -3.82 2.58 -14.44
N LEU A 130 -4.99 2.39 -13.84
CA LEU A 130 -6.24 2.94 -14.37
C LEU A 130 -6.24 4.48 -14.36
N SER A 131 -5.78 5.11 -13.27
CA SER A 131 -5.65 6.57 -13.20
C SER A 131 -4.72 7.14 -14.27
N ARG A 132 -3.61 6.44 -14.58
CA ARG A 132 -2.68 6.78 -15.65
C ARG A 132 -3.31 6.65 -17.03
N ALA A 133 -4.26 5.74 -17.19
CA ALA A 133 -5.04 5.63 -18.41
C ALA A 133 -6.12 6.73 -18.53
N ILE A 134 -6.63 7.28 -17.42
CA ILE A 134 -7.60 8.40 -17.37
C ILE A 134 -6.94 9.75 -17.68
N GLY A 135 -5.71 9.98 -17.24
CA GLY A 135 -5.03 11.26 -17.48
C GLY A 135 -3.63 11.33 -16.90
N ASN A 136 -3.09 12.56 -16.81
CA ASN A 136 -1.77 12.79 -16.23
C ASN A 136 -1.81 12.67 -14.70
N ASN A 137 -1.60 11.44 -14.22
CA ASN A 137 -1.71 11.07 -12.81
C ASN A 137 -0.44 10.41 -12.27
N GLY A 138 0.73 10.72 -12.85
CA GLY A 138 2.01 10.10 -12.46
C GLY A 138 2.46 10.41 -11.04
N ASP A 139 2.09 11.56 -10.53
CA ASP A 139 2.36 11.99 -9.15
C ASP A 139 1.62 11.14 -8.10
N LEU A 140 0.54 10.43 -8.48
CA LEU A 140 -0.22 9.57 -7.58
C LEU A 140 0.49 8.23 -7.28
N ALA A 141 1.65 7.97 -7.89
CA ALA A 141 2.44 6.77 -7.59
C ALA A 141 2.78 6.66 -6.10
N ALA A 142 2.98 7.79 -5.41
CA ALA A 142 3.20 7.81 -3.96
C ALA A 142 2.08 7.10 -3.17
N LEU A 143 0.81 7.33 -3.53
CA LEU A 143 -0.34 6.69 -2.88
C LEU A 143 -0.38 5.19 -3.20
N ALA A 144 -0.06 4.80 -4.42
CA ALA A 144 -0.02 3.39 -4.83
C ALA A 144 1.05 2.60 -4.04
N ILE A 145 2.20 3.23 -3.78
CA ILE A 145 3.24 2.63 -2.94
C ILE A 145 2.77 2.49 -1.48
N VAL A 146 2.03 3.47 -0.94
CA VAL A 146 1.46 3.35 0.40
C VAL A 146 0.50 2.17 0.49
N GLY A 147 -0.40 2.00 -0.48
CA GLY A 147 -1.32 0.86 -0.49
C GLY A 147 -0.61 -0.49 -0.63
N ALA A 148 0.34 -0.61 -1.57
CA ALA A 148 1.13 -1.84 -1.73
C ALA A 148 1.97 -2.21 -0.48
N VAL A 149 2.48 -1.21 0.25
CA VAL A 149 3.17 -1.43 1.53
C VAL A 149 2.17 -1.82 2.63
N GLY A 150 1.00 -1.18 2.66
CA GLY A 150 -0.10 -1.50 3.57
C GLY A 150 -0.64 -2.92 3.39
N ASP A 151 -0.69 -3.40 2.15
CA ASP A 151 -1.04 -4.77 1.76
C ASP A 151 0.16 -5.75 1.89
N LEU A 152 1.24 -5.31 2.53
CA LEU A 152 2.43 -6.11 2.87
C LEU A 152 3.15 -6.75 1.66
N GLN A 153 2.94 -6.24 0.44
CA GLN A 153 3.46 -6.89 -0.78
C GLN A 153 4.99 -6.87 -0.89
N HIS A 154 5.65 -5.94 -0.20
CA HIS A 154 7.11 -5.85 -0.11
C HIS A 154 7.74 -6.89 0.83
N VAL A 155 6.99 -7.45 1.78
CA VAL A 155 7.53 -8.21 2.92
C VAL A 155 8.23 -9.50 2.49
N LYS A 156 7.69 -10.23 1.51
CA LYS A 156 8.24 -11.51 1.06
C LYS A 156 9.65 -11.37 0.45
N ASN A 157 9.87 -10.28 -0.28
CA ASN A 157 11.10 -10.03 -1.03
C ASN A 157 12.01 -9.00 -0.34
N GLY A 158 11.56 -8.42 0.78
CA GLY A 158 12.20 -7.27 1.42
C GLY A 158 12.18 -6.01 0.55
N GLN A 159 11.37 -5.98 -0.52
CA GLN A 159 11.26 -4.88 -1.48
C GLN A 159 10.03 -5.09 -2.38
N LEU A 160 9.54 -4.04 -3.01
CA LEU A 160 8.49 -4.13 -4.02
C LEU A 160 9.05 -4.73 -5.32
N VAL A 161 8.30 -5.65 -5.93
CA VAL A 161 8.68 -6.40 -7.14
C VAL A 161 7.57 -6.32 -8.20
N GLY A 162 7.78 -6.92 -9.37
CA GLY A 162 6.76 -6.98 -10.41
C GLY A 162 6.31 -5.59 -10.89
N VAL A 163 5.00 -5.39 -10.99
CA VAL A 163 4.44 -4.12 -11.44
C VAL A 163 4.61 -3.04 -10.37
N ASN A 164 4.58 -3.38 -9.07
CA ASN A 164 4.88 -2.42 -8.01
C ASN A 164 6.26 -1.78 -8.17
N ARG A 165 7.27 -2.54 -8.63
CA ARG A 165 8.60 -1.98 -8.95
C ARG A 165 8.51 -0.94 -10.07
N THR A 166 7.71 -1.21 -11.10
CA THR A 166 7.48 -0.27 -12.21
C THR A 166 6.80 1.01 -11.70
N ILE A 167 5.79 0.88 -10.83
CA ILE A 167 5.09 2.02 -10.21
C ILE A 167 6.04 2.84 -9.32
N LEU A 168 6.90 2.16 -8.56
CA LEU A 168 7.92 2.81 -7.72
C LEU A 168 8.89 3.64 -8.56
N GLU A 169 9.42 3.09 -9.65
CA GLU A 169 10.32 3.80 -10.56
C GLU A 169 9.65 5.00 -11.22
N ASP A 170 8.37 4.90 -11.53
CA ASP A 170 7.55 6.01 -12.02
C ASP A 170 7.41 7.10 -10.95
N GLY A 171 7.15 6.73 -9.70
CA GLY A 171 7.13 7.67 -8.57
C GLY A 171 8.47 8.38 -8.33
N VAL A 172 9.59 7.67 -8.52
CA VAL A 172 10.94 8.27 -8.46
C VAL A 172 11.13 9.27 -9.61
N LYS A 173 10.75 8.91 -10.84
CA LYS A 173 10.83 9.81 -12.01
C LYS A 173 9.99 11.07 -11.84
N ASN A 174 8.83 10.98 -11.18
CA ASN A 174 7.98 12.12 -10.86
C ASN A 174 8.42 12.88 -9.59
N GLY A 175 9.48 12.43 -8.91
CA GLY A 175 10.00 13.10 -7.71
C GLY A 175 9.06 13.04 -6.51
N VAL A 176 8.17 12.05 -6.43
CA VAL A 176 7.18 11.91 -5.34
C VAL A 176 7.57 10.87 -4.29
N VAL A 177 8.48 9.94 -4.64
CA VAL A 177 8.98 8.88 -3.74
C VAL A 177 10.49 8.71 -3.92
N ARG A 178 11.20 8.43 -2.82
CA ARG A 178 12.56 7.86 -2.81
C ARG A 178 12.52 6.51 -2.09
N TYR A 179 13.40 5.60 -2.46
CA TYR A 179 13.61 4.36 -1.73
C TYR A 179 15.08 4.11 -1.41
N GLU A 180 15.32 3.40 -0.31
CA GLU A 180 16.66 3.01 0.14
C GLU A 180 16.59 1.73 0.99
N LYS A 181 17.73 1.07 1.22
CA LYS A 181 17.79 -0.05 2.17
C LYS A 181 17.91 0.48 3.59
N ASP A 182 17.02 0.06 4.47
CA ASP A 182 16.96 0.51 5.85
C ASP A 182 16.25 -0.54 6.73
N LEU A 183 16.14 -0.23 8.02
CA LEU A 183 15.34 -0.97 8.99
C LEU A 183 13.85 -0.96 8.59
N MET A 184 13.22 -2.14 8.55
CA MET A 184 11.82 -2.35 8.15
C MET A 184 10.82 -2.21 9.29
N LEU A 185 11.24 -1.67 10.44
CA LEU A 185 10.38 -1.53 11.62
C LEU A 185 9.52 -0.27 11.54
N PHE A 186 8.29 -0.36 12.05
CA PHE A 186 7.32 0.72 11.99
C PHE A 186 7.60 1.84 13.01
N GLY A 187 7.32 3.09 12.60
CA GLY A 187 7.39 4.26 13.46
C GLY A 187 8.67 5.10 13.34
N LYS A 188 9.47 4.90 12.29
CA LYS A 188 10.75 5.60 12.09
C LYS A 188 10.67 7.13 12.18
N GLN A 189 9.59 7.68 11.62
CA GLN A 189 9.35 9.12 11.52
C GLN A 189 8.81 9.73 12.81
N THR A 190 7.97 9.00 13.56
CA THR A 190 7.12 9.62 14.60
C THR A 190 7.27 9.00 15.99
N ARG A 191 7.96 7.86 16.10
CA ARG A 191 8.14 7.15 17.38
C ARG A 191 9.57 7.28 17.89
N PRO A 192 9.75 7.42 19.21
CA PRO A 192 11.04 7.19 19.84
C PRO A 192 11.60 5.82 19.44
N ILE A 193 12.91 5.74 19.20
CA ILE A 193 13.55 4.52 18.68
C ILE A 193 13.32 3.28 19.56
N PHE A 194 13.22 3.44 20.89
CA PHE A 194 12.92 2.31 21.77
C PHE A 194 11.50 1.75 21.54
N LYS A 195 10.52 2.59 21.16
CA LYS A 195 9.16 2.15 20.82
C LYS A 195 9.13 1.39 19.50
N LEU A 196 9.98 1.76 18.55
CA LEU A 196 10.14 1.03 17.30
C LEU A 196 10.63 -0.41 17.57
N LEU A 197 11.55 -0.60 18.53
CA LEU A 197 12.00 -1.93 18.96
C LEU A 197 10.92 -2.69 19.76
N GLN A 198 10.31 -2.02 20.74
CA GLN A 198 9.27 -2.60 21.59
C GLN A 198 8.10 -3.15 20.77
N TYR A 199 7.69 -2.44 19.73
CA TYR A 199 6.56 -2.81 18.88
C TYR A 199 6.94 -3.65 17.65
N SER A 200 8.18 -4.15 17.59
CA SER A 200 8.61 -5.06 16.51
C SER A 200 7.88 -6.39 16.59
N SER A 201 6.75 -6.53 15.90
CA SER A 201 6.00 -7.78 15.81
C SER A 201 6.45 -8.67 14.64
N ASP A 202 7.11 -8.09 13.64
CA ASP A 202 7.61 -8.80 12.47
C ASP A 202 8.96 -8.22 11.99
N PRO A 203 10.09 -8.87 12.30
CA PRO A 203 10.19 -10.07 13.12
C PRO A 203 9.93 -9.77 14.61
N TYR A 204 9.36 -10.75 15.31
CA TYR A 204 9.39 -10.77 16.77
C TYR A 204 10.83 -10.98 17.26
N ILE A 205 11.33 -10.09 18.12
CA ILE A 205 12.70 -10.09 18.65
C ILE A 205 12.67 -10.58 20.11
N PRO A 206 13.09 -11.83 20.40
CA PRO A 206 12.98 -12.41 21.74
C PRO A 206 13.70 -11.56 22.80
N GLY A 207 12.98 -11.21 23.87
CA GLY A 207 13.52 -10.39 24.96
C GLY A 207 13.55 -8.88 24.71
N ILE A 208 13.24 -8.41 23.49
CA ILE A 208 13.09 -6.98 23.17
C ILE A 208 11.63 -6.63 22.88
N THR A 209 10.99 -7.38 21.98
CA THR A 209 9.58 -7.13 21.63
C THR A 209 8.69 -7.21 22.87
N GLY A 210 7.83 -6.21 23.04
CA GLY A 210 6.91 -6.05 24.16
C GLY A 210 7.54 -5.39 25.41
N SER A 211 8.86 -5.35 25.53
CA SER A 211 9.55 -4.82 26.70
C SER A 211 10.17 -3.44 26.43
N GLU A 212 9.61 -2.41 27.07
CA GLU A 212 10.15 -1.05 27.01
C GLU A 212 11.55 -0.99 27.64
N ASP A 213 11.70 -1.55 28.85
CA ASP A 213 12.97 -1.54 29.59
C ASP A 213 14.08 -2.25 28.80
N ALA A 214 13.80 -3.43 28.25
CA ALA A 214 14.80 -4.17 27.48
C ALA A 214 15.17 -3.45 26.17
N SER A 215 14.21 -2.78 25.52
CA SER A 215 14.46 -1.96 24.33
C SER A 215 15.39 -0.79 24.66
N ILE A 216 15.14 -0.11 25.77
CA ILE A 216 15.97 1.01 26.26
C ILE A 216 17.37 0.52 26.65
N GLU A 217 17.46 -0.58 27.40
CA GLU A 217 18.74 -1.16 27.81
C GLU A 217 19.59 -1.61 26.61
N PHE A 218 18.95 -2.24 25.61
CA PHE A 218 19.61 -2.62 24.36
C PHE A 218 20.25 -1.41 23.68
N LEU A 219 19.48 -0.32 23.50
CA LEU A 219 19.97 0.92 22.87
C LEU A 219 21.08 1.58 23.69
N LYS A 220 20.96 1.64 25.02
CA LYS A 220 21.97 2.21 25.91
C LYS A 220 23.30 1.45 25.83
N LYS A 221 23.27 0.12 25.70
CA LYS A 221 24.47 -0.73 25.59
C LYS A 221 25.29 -0.43 24.32
N ILE A 222 24.62 -0.01 23.25
CA ILE A 222 25.26 0.34 21.97
C ILE A 222 25.50 1.85 21.80
N GLY A 223 25.37 2.62 22.88
CA GLY A 223 25.68 4.06 22.88
C GLY A 223 24.54 4.96 22.43
N ILE A 224 23.38 4.44 22.08
CA ILE A 224 22.22 5.25 21.68
C ILE A 224 21.50 5.76 22.94
N ARG A 225 21.48 7.08 23.09
CA ARG A 225 20.89 7.78 24.23
C ARG A 225 19.78 8.74 23.79
N GLN A 226 19.03 9.22 24.77
CA GLN A 226 18.11 10.35 24.66
C GLN A 226 18.87 11.66 24.37
N HIS A 227 18.20 12.60 23.70
CA HIS A 227 18.70 13.95 23.47
C HIS A 227 17.92 14.92 24.36
N GLY A 228 18.57 15.41 25.42
CA GLY A 228 17.88 16.12 26.51
C GLY A 228 16.87 15.22 27.23
N GLU A 229 15.63 15.66 27.33
CA GLU A 229 14.54 14.94 28.00
C GLU A 229 13.79 13.95 27.09
N LYS A 230 14.05 13.98 25.78
CA LYS A 230 13.32 13.17 24.80
C LYS A 230 14.22 12.13 24.16
N TRP A 231 13.66 10.94 23.96
CA TRP A 231 14.30 9.93 23.13
C TRP A 231 14.28 10.34 21.67
N ARG A 232 15.42 10.13 21.00
CA ARG A 232 15.56 10.29 19.56
C ARG A 232 14.70 9.29 18.80
N ARG A 233 14.26 9.67 17.61
CA ARG A 233 13.58 8.82 16.63
C ARG A 233 14.62 8.19 15.72
N TRP A 234 14.19 7.27 14.84
CA TRP A 234 15.11 6.67 13.88
C TRP A 234 15.72 7.70 12.93
N ILE A 235 14.90 8.66 12.49
CA ILE A 235 15.33 9.71 11.56
C ILE A 235 16.35 10.68 12.18
N ASP A 236 16.34 10.85 13.51
CA ASP A 236 17.26 11.74 14.23
C ASP A 236 18.65 11.12 14.45
N LEU A 237 18.89 9.88 13.99
CA LEU A 237 20.16 9.19 14.12
C LEU A 237 21.06 9.43 12.91
N GLU A 238 22.35 9.60 13.19
CA GLU A 238 23.39 9.66 12.17
C GLU A 238 23.56 8.29 11.47
N PRO A 239 24.08 8.24 10.24
CA PRO A 239 24.27 7.00 9.49
C PRO A 239 25.06 5.92 10.26
N GLU A 240 26.12 6.30 10.98
CA GLU A 240 26.93 5.39 11.78
C GLU A 240 26.14 4.83 12.97
N GLU A 241 25.27 5.63 13.57
CA GLU A 241 24.38 5.20 14.65
C GLU A 241 23.33 4.21 14.14
N LYS A 242 22.73 4.49 12.98
CA LYS A 242 21.79 3.56 12.33
C LYS A 242 22.46 2.22 12.03
N GLN A 243 23.67 2.26 11.48
CA GLN A 243 24.45 1.05 11.21
C GLN A 243 24.79 0.28 12.49
N ALA A 244 25.15 0.96 13.57
CA ALA A 244 25.41 0.33 14.87
C ALA A 244 24.16 -0.37 15.43
N VAL A 245 22.98 0.27 15.35
CA VAL A 245 21.71 -0.33 15.77
C VAL A 245 21.38 -1.57 14.96
N VAL A 246 21.45 -1.49 13.62
CA VAL A 246 21.15 -2.64 12.74
C VAL A 246 22.11 -3.80 13.02
N SER A 247 23.41 -3.52 13.10
CA SER A 247 24.43 -4.55 13.35
C SER A 247 24.22 -5.25 14.68
N ALA A 248 23.93 -4.49 15.73
CA ALA A 248 23.64 -5.03 17.06
C ALA A 248 22.35 -5.85 17.09
N LEU A 249 21.29 -5.42 16.37
CA LEU A 249 20.05 -6.18 16.27
C LEU A 249 20.27 -7.52 15.56
N MET A 250 21.03 -7.52 14.46
CA MET A 250 21.37 -8.75 13.74
C MET A 250 22.16 -9.72 14.63
N GLN A 251 23.19 -9.23 15.33
CA GLN A 251 23.99 -10.04 16.26
C GLN A 251 23.14 -10.59 17.41
N PHE A 252 22.28 -9.74 17.99
CA PHE A 252 21.37 -10.14 19.05
C PHE A 252 20.43 -11.26 18.57
N CYS A 253 19.75 -11.08 17.44
CA CYS A 253 18.85 -12.10 16.90
C CYS A 253 19.56 -13.42 16.56
N LEU A 254 20.78 -13.37 16.01
CA LEU A 254 21.60 -14.56 15.78
C LEU A 254 21.92 -15.29 17.09
N SER A 255 22.35 -14.54 18.11
CA SER A 255 22.68 -15.10 19.43
C SER A 255 21.47 -15.69 20.16
N SER A 256 20.27 -15.16 19.89
CA SER A 256 19.00 -15.70 20.40
C SER A 256 18.48 -16.92 19.63
N GLY A 257 19.25 -17.44 18.67
CA GLY A 257 18.87 -18.61 17.87
C GLY A 257 17.75 -18.34 16.86
N MET A 258 17.55 -17.08 16.45
CA MET A 258 16.50 -16.74 15.50
C MET A 258 16.84 -17.28 14.10
N PRO A 259 15.88 -17.89 13.37
CA PRO A 259 16.15 -18.40 12.02
C PRO A 259 16.63 -17.30 11.06
N PRO A 260 17.62 -17.56 10.19
CA PRO A 260 18.18 -16.55 9.28
C PRO A 260 17.14 -15.81 8.44
N PHE A 261 16.11 -16.52 7.94
CA PHE A 261 15.04 -15.91 7.13
C PHE A 261 14.21 -14.86 7.91
N LYS A 262 14.10 -14.98 9.25
CA LYS A 262 13.46 -13.96 10.08
C LYS A 262 14.38 -12.77 10.31
N ILE A 263 15.67 -13.02 10.46
CA ILE A 263 16.68 -11.95 10.67
C ILE A 263 16.78 -11.09 9.41
N GLN A 264 16.74 -11.72 8.23
CA GLN A 264 16.74 -11.03 6.94
C GLN A 264 15.55 -10.07 6.76
N ARG A 265 14.43 -10.26 7.48
CA ARG A 265 13.28 -9.35 7.45
C ARG A 265 13.51 -8.04 8.21
N LEU A 266 14.58 -7.92 8.99
CA LEU A 266 14.89 -6.66 9.69
C LEU A 266 15.26 -5.55 8.71
N VAL A 267 15.92 -5.89 7.60
CA VAL A 267 16.47 -4.91 6.65
C VAL A 267 15.92 -5.17 5.27
N GLY A 268 15.41 -4.12 4.64
CA GLY A 268 14.86 -4.17 3.29
C GLY A 268 14.68 -2.78 2.73
N GLU A 269 13.99 -2.68 1.60
CA GLU A 269 13.71 -1.43 0.94
C GLU A 269 12.56 -0.70 1.65
N VAL A 270 12.82 0.57 1.97
CA VAL A 270 11.87 1.47 2.62
C VAL A 270 11.59 2.64 1.71
N TYR A 271 10.39 3.18 1.79
CA TYR A 271 9.88 4.17 0.85
C TYR A 271 9.57 5.46 1.60
N THR A 272 10.17 6.56 1.15
CA THR A 272 9.97 7.90 1.72
C THR A 272 9.18 8.73 0.71
N LEU A 273 8.03 9.24 1.15
CA LEU A 273 7.22 10.18 0.37
C LEU A 273 7.88 11.57 0.44
N LEU A 274 8.23 12.15 -0.71
CA LEU A 274 9.05 13.36 -0.78
C LEU A 274 8.26 14.66 -0.55
N ASN A 275 6.93 14.60 -0.70
CA ASN A 275 6.04 15.75 -0.54
C ASN A 275 5.45 15.86 0.87
N GLU A 276 5.73 14.89 1.74
CA GLU A 276 5.26 14.90 3.12
C GLU A 276 6.29 15.57 4.04
N ARG A 277 5.80 16.16 5.12
CA ARG A 277 6.69 16.72 6.15
C ARG A 277 7.36 15.59 6.92
N GLU A 278 8.63 15.77 7.22
CA GLU A 278 9.32 14.93 8.19
C GLU A 278 8.56 14.97 9.53
N GLY A 279 8.45 13.80 10.17
CA GLY A 279 7.62 13.60 11.35
C GLY A 279 8.14 14.29 12.61
#